data_AF-B9THC9-F1
#
_entry.id   AF-B9THC9-F1
#
_cell.length_a   1.000
_cell.length_b   1.000
_cell.length_c   1.000
_cell.angle_alpha   90.00
_cell.angle_beta   90.00
_cell.angle_gamma   90.00
#
_symmetry.space_group_name_H-M   'P 1'
#
loop_
_entity.id
_entity.type
_entity.pdbx_description
1 polymer ?
#
loop_
_entity_poly.entity_id
_entity_poly.type
_entity_poly.pdbx_seq_one_letter_code
_entity_poly.pdbx_strand_id
1 'polypeptide(L)'
;MKSIDAVIIGYGWTGAIMAKELTDAGLSVLVLERGPARDTGTDFAYPRIADELKYAVRGDLWQPLAGETVTVRHKPGDVAVPYRQYGSFILGNGTGGAGAHWNGQQWRASPNDLRLRSVYEERYGKKFIPPDMTIQDYGISFEELEPYFDHFEKVTGVAGIAGNLGGKLQAGGNPFEGARSAAFPQAPLPPILSSQLFANAARELGYKPFPVPAANSTAAYTNPYGVRMGPCNLCGFCEGFGCFLYSKAAPQTTILPVLRGRRNLEVRHDAYVTRILLDRDGKQATGVRYIDASGKQVDQPAAL
;
A
#
# COMPACT_ATOMS: atom_id res chain seq x y z
N MET A 1 -25.30 17.40 9.31
CA MET A 1 -24.19 16.97 10.19
C MET A 1 -23.29 18.16 10.45
N LYS A 2 -22.49 18.17 11.53
CA LYS A 2 -21.45 19.20 11.69
C LYS A 2 -20.37 18.99 10.63
N SER A 3 -19.84 20.09 10.10
CA SER A 3 -18.67 20.05 9.22
C SER A 3 -17.46 19.52 9.99
N ILE A 4 -16.61 18.77 9.30
CA ILE A 4 -15.33 18.30 9.82
C ILE A 4 -14.18 18.87 8.99
N ASP A 5 -12.96 18.89 9.52
CA ASP A 5 -11.82 19.48 8.81
C ASP A 5 -11.46 18.66 7.58
N ALA A 6 -11.38 17.33 7.69
CA ALA A 6 -11.10 16.46 6.54
C ALA A 6 -11.90 15.15 6.54
N VAL A 7 -12.27 14.69 5.34
CA VAL A 7 -12.83 13.33 5.14
C VAL A 7 -11.89 12.47 4.30
N ILE A 8 -11.52 11.31 4.84
CA ILE A 8 -10.72 10.30 4.16
C ILE A 8 -11.63 9.15 3.70
N ILE A 9 -11.53 8.78 2.43
CA ILE A 9 -12.29 7.68 1.85
C ILE A 9 -11.40 6.43 1.79
N GLY A 10 -11.74 5.44 2.61
CA GLY A 10 -11.00 4.17 2.74
C GLY A 10 -9.94 4.20 3.84
N TYR A 11 -9.82 3.09 4.57
CA TYR A 11 -8.91 2.94 5.72
C TYR A 11 -7.81 1.91 5.49
N GLY A 12 -7.22 1.95 4.29
CA GLY A 12 -6.01 1.21 3.93
C GLY A 12 -4.72 1.93 4.30
N TRP A 13 -3.60 1.59 3.64
CA TRP A 13 -2.29 2.22 3.87
C TRP A 13 -2.33 3.74 3.76
N THR A 14 -2.75 4.26 2.61
CA THR A 14 -2.77 5.70 2.33
C THR A 14 -3.74 6.42 3.27
N GLY A 15 -4.93 5.86 3.50
CA GLY A 15 -5.91 6.41 4.43
C GLY A 15 -5.41 6.48 5.86
N ALA A 16 -4.72 5.45 6.35
CA ALA A 16 -4.12 5.44 7.68
C ALA A 16 -2.96 6.44 7.82
N ILE A 17 -2.10 6.55 6.80
CA ILE A 17 -1.02 7.55 6.76
C ILE A 17 -1.61 8.96 6.79
N MET A 18 -2.55 9.27 5.89
CA MET A 18 -3.20 10.58 5.85
C MET A 18 -3.92 10.90 7.17
N ALA A 19 -4.64 9.93 7.75
CA ALA A 19 -5.31 10.11 9.03
C ALA A 19 -4.31 10.47 10.13
N LYS A 20 -3.14 9.81 10.17
CA LYS A 20 -2.08 10.11 11.12
C LYS A 20 -1.54 11.53 10.95
N GLU A 21 -1.10 11.87 9.74
CA GLU A 21 -0.48 13.18 9.46
C GLU A 21 -1.46 14.33 9.74
N LEU A 22 -2.71 14.22 9.28
CA LEU A 22 -3.73 15.26 9.48
C LEU A 22 -4.12 15.41 10.95
N THR A 23 -4.25 14.31 11.69
CA THR A 23 -4.60 14.38 13.12
C THR A 23 -3.42 14.79 14.01
N ASP A 24 -2.18 14.51 13.60
CA ASP A 24 -0.98 15.08 14.24
C ASP A 24 -0.90 16.60 14.04
N ALA A 25 -1.35 17.09 12.88
CA ALA A 25 -1.50 18.52 12.61
C ALA A 25 -2.68 19.18 13.37
N GLY A 26 -3.40 18.42 14.20
CA GLY A 26 -4.49 18.92 15.05
C GLY A 26 -5.85 18.98 14.37
N LEU A 27 -5.98 18.52 13.12
CA LEU A 27 -7.25 18.51 12.40
C LEU A 27 -8.18 17.42 12.94
N SER A 28 -9.49 17.69 12.91
CA SER A 28 -10.53 16.70 13.11
C SER A 28 -10.74 15.93 11.81
N VAL A 29 -10.62 14.60 11.86
CA VAL A 29 -10.65 13.76 10.67
C VAL A 29 -11.72 12.69 10.81
N LEU A 30 -12.48 12.47 9.74
CA LEU A 30 -13.39 11.34 9.60
C LEU A 30 -12.88 10.42 8.50
N VAL A 31 -12.69 9.15 8.83
CA VAL A 31 -12.44 8.10 7.85
C VAL A 31 -13.74 7.35 7.59
N LEU A 32 -14.11 7.21 6.32
CA LEU A 32 -15.23 6.39 5.87
C LEU A 32 -14.68 5.13 5.19
N GLU A 33 -14.84 3.97 5.84
CA GLU A 33 -14.43 2.67 5.31
C GLU A 33 -15.68 1.89 4.88
N ARG A 34 -15.70 1.45 3.63
CA ARG A 34 -16.86 0.73 3.08
C ARG A 34 -17.07 -0.65 3.68
N GLY A 35 -16.00 -1.31 4.11
CA GLY A 35 -16.05 -2.66 4.64
C GLY A 35 -16.01 -2.69 6.16
N PRO A 36 -15.94 -3.89 6.76
CA PRO A 36 -16.03 -4.03 8.19
C PRO A 36 -14.76 -3.58 8.91
N ALA A 37 -14.91 -3.30 10.21
CA ALA A 37 -13.80 -3.20 11.13
C ALA A 37 -13.02 -4.52 11.16
N ARG A 38 -11.69 -4.45 11.21
CA ARG A 38 -10.82 -5.63 11.35
C ARG A 38 -9.61 -5.32 12.21
N ASP A 39 -9.24 -6.27 13.06
CA ASP A 39 -8.00 -6.24 13.86
C ASP A 39 -7.24 -7.57 13.77
N THR A 40 -5.92 -7.50 13.93
CA THR A 40 -5.05 -8.69 13.89
C THR A 40 -5.41 -9.72 14.97
N GLY A 41 -5.69 -9.28 16.20
CA GLY A 41 -5.89 -10.19 17.34
C GLY A 41 -7.19 -10.99 17.25
N THR A 42 -8.21 -10.43 16.62
CA THR A 42 -9.55 -11.03 16.51
C THR A 42 -9.74 -11.74 15.17
N ASP A 43 -9.54 -11.01 14.07
CA ASP A 43 -9.91 -11.44 12.72
C ASP A 43 -8.83 -12.33 12.09
N PHE A 44 -7.57 -12.10 12.46
CA PHE A 44 -6.43 -12.86 11.94
C PHE A 44 -5.91 -13.91 12.92
N ALA A 45 -6.71 -14.34 13.89
CA ALA A 45 -6.25 -15.34 14.85
C ALA A 45 -5.96 -16.70 14.18
N TYR A 46 -4.85 -17.33 14.59
CA TYR A 46 -4.53 -18.72 14.23
C TYR A 46 -5.43 -19.71 15.01
N PRO A 47 -5.87 -20.84 14.42
CA PRO A 47 -5.58 -21.30 13.05
C PRO A 47 -6.53 -20.74 11.98
N ARG A 48 -7.56 -19.96 12.34
CA ARG A 48 -8.61 -19.53 11.41
C ARG A 48 -8.06 -18.82 10.18
N ILE A 49 -7.11 -17.90 10.36
CA ILE A 49 -6.54 -17.14 9.24
C ILE A 49 -5.72 -18.00 8.27
N ALA A 50 -5.32 -19.22 8.65
CA ALA A 50 -4.58 -20.14 7.81
C ALA A 50 -5.49 -21.05 6.95
N ASP A 51 -6.80 -20.77 6.91
CA ASP A 51 -7.75 -21.46 6.02
C ASP A 51 -7.54 -21.03 4.56
N GLU A 52 -6.81 -21.82 3.80
CA GLU A 52 -6.51 -21.57 2.38
C GLU A 52 -7.76 -21.53 1.51
N LEU A 53 -8.75 -22.39 1.78
CA LEU A 53 -9.98 -22.41 1.01
C LEU A 53 -10.75 -21.10 1.21
N LYS A 54 -10.81 -20.61 2.45
CA LYS A 54 -11.50 -19.37 2.78
C LYS A 54 -10.76 -18.14 2.22
N TYR A 55 -9.44 -18.06 2.40
CA TYR A 55 -8.71 -16.82 2.13
C TYR A 55 -8.00 -16.79 0.78
N ALA A 56 -7.32 -17.87 0.37
CA ALA A 56 -6.60 -17.92 -0.90
C ALA A 56 -7.49 -18.26 -2.10
N VAL A 57 -8.48 -19.13 -1.91
CA VAL A 57 -9.37 -19.57 -3.01
C VAL A 57 -10.64 -18.73 -3.08
N ARG A 58 -11.33 -18.51 -1.96
CA ARG A 58 -12.61 -17.79 -1.91
C ARG A 58 -12.47 -16.29 -1.66
N GLY A 59 -11.30 -15.82 -1.23
CA GLY A 59 -11.01 -14.40 -1.14
C GLY A 59 -11.78 -13.64 -0.06
N ASP A 60 -11.90 -14.17 1.16
CA ASP A 60 -12.68 -13.53 2.24
C ASP A 60 -12.14 -12.15 2.69
N LEU A 61 -10.87 -11.82 2.37
CA LEU A 61 -10.30 -10.49 2.56
C LEU A 61 -10.43 -9.58 1.33
N TRP A 62 -10.93 -10.12 0.22
CA TRP A 62 -11.06 -9.42 -1.04
C TRP A 62 -12.42 -8.73 -1.10
N GLN A 63 -12.51 -7.70 -1.93
CA GLN A 63 -13.76 -7.06 -2.26
C GLN A 63 -14.62 -8.01 -3.11
N PRO A 64 -15.85 -8.36 -2.69
CA PRO A 64 -16.74 -9.19 -3.50
C PRO A 64 -17.18 -8.46 -4.78
N LEU A 65 -16.73 -8.95 -5.94
CA LEU A 65 -17.02 -8.33 -7.24
C LEU A 65 -18.49 -8.42 -7.68
N ALA A 66 -19.28 -9.27 -7.02
CA ALA A 66 -20.72 -9.36 -7.23
C ALA A 66 -21.44 -8.08 -6.76
N GLY A 67 -21.02 -7.54 -5.62
CA GLY A 67 -21.58 -6.33 -5.03
C GLY A 67 -21.00 -5.06 -5.63
N GLU A 68 -19.67 -4.98 -5.72
CA GLU A 68 -18.98 -3.78 -6.22
C GLU A 68 -17.70 -4.17 -6.97
N THR A 69 -17.41 -3.46 -8.07
CA THR A 69 -16.24 -3.74 -8.90
C THR A 69 -15.72 -2.48 -9.60
N VAL A 70 -14.50 -2.57 -10.11
CA VAL A 70 -13.94 -1.57 -11.03
C VAL A 70 -14.61 -1.72 -12.39
N THR A 71 -14.98 -0.58 -12.98
CA THR A 71 -15.46 -0.52 -14.36
C THR A 71 -14.37 0.04 -15.26
N VAL A 72 -14.27 -0.46 -16.47
CA VAL A 72 -13.27 -0.03 -17.46
C VAL A 72 -13.90 0.47 -18.73
N ARG A 73 -13.22 1.42 -19.36
CA ARG A 73 -13.50 1.93 -20.69
C ARG A 73 -12.27 1.68 -21.56
N HIS A 74 -12.47 1.28 -22.81
CA HIS A 74 -11.37 1.15 -23.76
C HIS A 74 -11.02 2.51 -24.40
N LYS A 75 -12.02 3.39 -24.56
CA LYS A 75 -11.84 4.75 -25.07
C LYS A 75 -12.56 5.79 -24.21
N PRO A 76 -12.09 7.05 -24.17
CA PRO A 76 -12.85 8.15 -23.62
C PRO A 76 -14.22 8.25 -24.32
N GLY A 77 -15.30 8.08 -23.57
CA GLY A 77 -16.69 8.10 -24.08
C GLY A 77 -17.39 6.74 -24.15
N ASP A 78 -16.64 5.63 -24.07
CA ASP A 78 -17.26 4.30 -24.03
C ASP A 78 -18.08 4.11 -22.75
N VAL A 79 -19.11 3.25 -22.85
CA VAL A 79 -19.82 2.74 -21.68
C VAL A 79 -18.82 1.95 -20.83
N ALA A 80 -18.69 2.31 -19.55
CA ALA A 80 -17.82 1.60 -18.65
C ALA A 80 -18.43 0.24 -18.30
N VAL A 81 -17.70 -0.85 -18.52
CA VAL A 81 -18.16 -2.22 -18.26
C VAL A 81 -17.49 -2.80 -17.00
N PRO A 82 -18.21 -3.59 -16.19
CA PRO A 82 -17.68 -4.12 -14.93
C PRO A 82 -16.73 -5.29 -15.14
N TYR A 83 -15.64 -5.34 -14.37
CA TYR A 83 -14.90 -6.59 -14.17
C TYR A 83 -15.67 -7.52 -13.21
N ARG A 84 -15.81 -8.80 -13.55
CA ARG A 84 -16.49 -9.80 -12.69
C ARG A 84 -15.59 -10.95 -12.26
N GLN A 85 -14.30 -10.84 -12.57
CA GLN A 85 -13.28 -11.80 -12.19
C GLN A 85 -12.10 -11.04 -11.63
N TYR A 86 -11.48 -11.58 -10.59
CA TYR A 86 -10.20 -11.08 -10.11
C TYR A 86 -9.15 -11.30 -11.21
N GLY A 87 -8.33 -10.28 -11.44
CA GLY A 87 -7.26 -10.32 -12.43
C GLY A 87 -5.96 -9.84 -11.79
N SER A 88 -5.25 -8.94 -12.47
CA SER A 88 -3.94 -8.44 -12.03
C SER A 88 -3.95 -7.63 -10.73
N PHE A 89 -5.12 -7.25 -10.20
CA PHE A 89 -5.24 -6.57 -8.91
C PHE A 89 -6.37 -7.18 -8.08
N ILE A 90 -6.06 -7.46 -6.81
CA ILE A 90 -7.00 -7.97 -5.82
C ILE A 90 -7.29 -6.82 -4.85
N LEU A 91 -8.53 -6.36 -4.86
CA LEU A 91 -8.97 -5.22 -4.05
C LEU A 91 -9.24 -5.69 -2.63
N GLY A 92 -8.71 -4.97 -1.65
CA GLY A 92 -9.01 -5.25 -0.24
C GLY A 92 -10.43 -4.81 0.15
N ASN A 93 -10.97 -5.49 1.15
CA ASN A 93 -12.24 -5.16 1.76
C ASN A 93 -12.02 -4.79 3.22
N GLY A 94 -12.60 -3.69 3.71
CA GLY A 94 -12.57 -3.24 5.11
C GLY A 94 -11.22 -2.72 5.62
N THR A 95 -11.13 -2.57 6.94
CA THR A 95 -9.97 -1.93 7.61
C THR A 95 -8.65 -2.57 7.19
N GLY A 96 -7.69 -1.72 6.80
CA GLY A 96 -6.37 -2.10 6.28
C GLY A 96 -6.34 -2.34 4.77
N GLY A 97 -7.49 -2.51 4.11
CA GLY A 97 -7.60 -2.70 2.67
C GLY A 97 -6.67 -3.79 2.15
N ALA A 98 -6.09 -3.57 0.96
CA ALA A 98 -5.15 -4.53 0.36
C ALA A 98 -3.87 -4.72 1.19
N GLY A 99 -3.52 -3.74 2.02
CA GLY A 99 -2.41 -3.82 2.97
C GLY A 99 -2.59 -4.90 4.05
N ALA A 100 -3.80 -5.38 4.28
CA ALA A 100 -4.03 -6.51 5.18
C ALA A 100 -3.54 -7.84 4.58
N HIS A 101 -3.72 -8.03 3.27
CA HIS A 101 -3.53 -9.32 2.59
C HIS A 101 -2.44 -9.31 1.49
N TRP A 102 -1.71 -8.21 1.32
CA TRP A 102 -0.52 -8.16 0.47
C TRP A 102 0.62 -9.06 0.99
N ASN A 103 1.63 -9.32 0.16
CA ASN A 103 2.76 -10.19 0.51
C ASN A 103 3.84 -9.50 1.36
N GLY A 104 3.88 -8.16 1.39
CA GLY A 104 4.92 -7.37 2.05
C GLY A 104 6.11 -7.01 1.16
N GLN A 105 6.10 -7.35 -0.14
CA GLN A 105 7.20 -6.95 -1.04
C GLN A 105 7.26 -5.43 -1.19
N GLN A 106 8.45 -4.87 -0.99
CA GLN A 106 8.63 -3.42 -0.92
C GLN A 106 9.70 -2.95 -1.92
N TRP A 107 9.25 -2.37 -3.02
CA TRP A 107 10.11 -1.79 -4.04
C TRP A 107 10.01 -0.27 -4.05
N ARG A 108 11.15 0.41 -4.22
CA ARG A 108 11.17 1.83 -4.57
C ARG A 108 10.99 1.96 -6.09
N ALA A 109 10.32 3.03 -6.53
CA ALA A 109 10.42 3.44 -7.92
C ALA A 109 11.89 3.72 -8.27
N SER A 110 12.35 3.35 -9.47
CA SER A 110 13.70 3.71 -9.89
C SER A 110 13.77 5.18 -10.33
N PRO A 111 14.97 5.81 -10.32
CA PRO A 111 15.13 7.16 -10.89
C PRO A 111 14.68 7.27 -12.35
N ASN A 112 14.79 6.17 -13.12
CA ASN A 112 14.37 6.13 -14.51
C ASN A 112 12.83 6.05 -14.64
N ASP A 113 12.15 5.34 -13.73
CA ASP A 113 10.68 5.22 -13.77
C ASP A 113 10.01 6.59 -13.60
N LEU A 114 10.58 7.45 -12.75
CA LEU A 114 10.06 8.80 -12.49
C LEU A 114 10.29 9.77 -13.67
N ARG A 115 11.20 9.42 -14.58
CA ARG A 115 11.60 10.23 -15.75
C ARG A 115 11.45 9.44 -17.06
N LEU A 116 10.45 8.58 -17.12
CA LEU A 116 10.36 7.57 -18.18
C LEU A 116 10.42 8.19 -19.58
N ARG A 117 9.65 9.26 -19.83
CA ARG A 117 9.64 9.93 -21.14
C ARG A 117 11.01 10.52 -21.45
N SER A 118 11.57 11.30 -20.54
CA SER A 118 12.89 11.90 -20.72
C SER A 118 13.97 10.85 -21.02
N VAL A 119 13.99 9.74 -20.28
CA VAL A 119 14.98 8.65 -20.46
C VAL A 119 14.90 8.05 -21.86
N TYR A 120 13.69 7.80 -22.38
CA TYR A 120 13.53 7.28 -23.74
C TYR A 120 13.90 8.31 -24.81
N GLU A 121 13.54 9.57 -24.63
CA GLU A 121 13.90 10.64 -25.57
C GLU A 121 15.43 10.88 -25.61
N GLU A 122 16.10 10.87 -24.46
CA GLU A 122 17.56 11.02 -24.35
C GLU A 122 18.30 9.85 -25.03
N ARG A 123 17.82 8.62 -24.84
CA ARG A 123 18.50 7.42 -25.33
C ARG A 123 18.23 7.10 -26.80
N TYR A 124 17.00 7.29 -27.26
CA TYR A 124 16.55 6.84 -28.58
C TYR A 124 16.04 7.98 -29.48
N GLY A 125 15.98 9.20 -28.96
CA GLY A 125 15.47 10.37 -29.67
C GLY A 125 13.96 10.51 -29.57
N LYS A 126 13.46 11.74 -29.72
CA LYS A 126 12.03 12.09 -29.58
C LYS A 126 11.08 11.30 -30.48
N LYS A 127 11.57 10.89 -31.66
CA LYS A 127 10.79 10.12 -32.65
C LYS A 127 10.60 8.65 -32.27
N PHE A 128 11.31 8.16 -31.25
CA PHE A 128 11.14 6.80 -30.75
C PHE A 128 9.78 6.58 -30.08
N ILE A 129 9.25 7.63 -29.45
CA ILE A 129 7.96 7.60 -28.77
C ILE A 129 6.86 7.92 -29.80
N PRO A 130 5.94 6.98 -30.09
CA PRO A 130 4.81 7.25 -30.97
C PRO A 130 3.93 8.39 -30.45
N PRO A 131 3.28 9.17 -31.34
CA PRO A 131 2.45 10.31 -30.93
C PRO A 131 1.25 9.92 -30.05
N ASP A 132 0.82 8.67 -30.11
CA ASP A 132 -0.29 8.10 -29.33
C ASP A 132 0.16 7.40 -28.03
N MET A 133 1.46 7.35 -27.74
CA MET A 133 1.98 6.81 -26.49
C MET A 133 1.90 7.86 -25.37
N THR A 134 1.19 7.53 -24.28
CA THR A 134 0.90 8.46 -23.17
C THR A 134 1.95 8.47 -22.06
N ILE A 135 3.18 8.00 -22.33
CA ILE A 135 4.25 8.04 -21.32
C ILE A 135 4.66 9.48 -21.02
N GLN A 136 4.93 9.75 -19.76
CA GLN A 136 5.30 11.07 -19.25
C GLN A 136 6.25 10.93 -18.05
N ASP A 137 6.90 12.03 -17.69
CA ASP A 137 7.64 12.13 -16.45
C ASP A 137 6.66 12.44 -15.30
N TYR A 138 6.97 11.98 -14.09
CA TYR A 138 6.09 12.12 -12.93
C TYR A 138 6.07 13.54 -12.34
N GLY A 139 7.00 14.41 -12.75
CA GLY A 139 7.11 15.77 -12.23
C GLY A 139 7.67 15.88 -10.81
N ILE A 140 8.11 14.75 -10.23
CA ILE A 140 8.82 14.66 -8.95
C ILE A 140 10.07 13.80 -9.13
N SER A 141 11.17 14.20 -8.51
CA SER A 141 12.44 13.49 -8.60
C SER A 141 12.52 12.32 -7.62
N PHE A 142 13.48 11.42 -7.87
CA PHE A 142 13.76 10.33 -6.92
C PHE A 142 14.29 10.89 -5.61
N GLU A 143 15.11 11.93 -5.66
CA GLU A 143 15.73 12.61 -4.52
C GLU A 143 14.67 13.27 -3.63
N GLU A 144 13.61 13.83 -4.22
CA GLU A 144 12.46 14.36 -3.47
C GLU A 144 11.66 13.25 -2.77
N LEU A 145 11.54 12.07 -3.39
CA LEU A 145 10.81 10.93 -2.82
C LEU A 145 11.62 10.07 -1.86
N GLU A 146 12.95 10.08 -1.96
CA GLU A 146 13.87 9.21 -1.20
C GLU A 146 13.63 9.26 0.32
N PRO A 147 13.48 10.43 0.96
CA PRO A 147 13.24 10.50 2.40
C PRO A 147 11.90 9.85 2.79
N TYR A 148 10.88 9.92 1.93
CA TYR A 148 9.58 9.31 2.18
C TYR A 148 9.61 7.79 1.96
N PHE A 149 10.39 7.31 0.99
CA PHE A 149 10.63 5.88 0.83
C PHE A 149 11.36 5.29 2.04
N ASP A 150 12.44 5.94 2.49
CA ASP A 150 13.18 5.54 3.68
C ASP A 150 12.31 5.54 4.95
N HIS A 151 11.53 6.61 5.16
CA HIS A 151 10.62 6.69 6.29
C HIS A 151 9.56 5.58 6.25
N PHE A 152 8.94 5.32 5.09
CA PHE A 152 7.94 4.27 4.97
C PHE A 152 8.54 2.86 5.15
N GLU A 153 9.76 2.60 4.66
CA GLU A 153 10.48 1.36 4.91
C GLU A 153 10.77 1.15 6.41
N LYS A 154 11.10 2.20 7.15
CA LYS A 154 11.22 2.16 8.62
C LYS A 154 9.88 1.94 9.30
N VAL A 155 8.81 2.63 8.88
CA VAL A 155 7.46 2.40 9.42
C VAL A 155 7.02 0.95 9.26
N THR A 156 7.38 0.33 8.14
CA THR A 156 6.99 -1.05 7.79
C THR A 156 8.03 -2.10 8.18
N GLY A 157 9.16 -1.70 8.80
CA GLY A 157 10.18 -2.63 9.27
C GLY A 157 10.79 -3.48 8.15
N VAL A 158 11.06 -2.90 6.99
CA VAL A 158 11.51 -3.66 5.81
C VAL A 158 12.86 -4.34 6.05
N ALA A 159 12.90 -5.63 5.73
CA ALA A 159 14.08 -6.45 5.69
C ALA A 159 14.69 -6.43 4.29
N GLY A 160 16.01 -6.22 4.17
CA GLY A 160 16.68 -6.26 2.87
C GLY A 160 18.18 -5.96 2.94
N ILE A 161 18.83 -5.96 1.77
CA ILE A 161 20.19 -5.46 1.59
C ILE A 161 20.14 -4.29 0.62
N ALA A 162 20.53 -3.11 1.08
CA ALA A 162 20.69 -1.95 0.20
C ALA A 162 21.82 -2.24 -0.78
N GLY A 163 21.56 -2.11 -2.08
CA GLY A 163 22.51 -2.27 -3.17
C GLY A 163 23.14 -0.96 -3.64
N ASN A 164 22.60 0.20 -3.27
CA ASN A 164 23.19 1.51 -3.54
C ASN A 164 23.04 2.44 -2.31
N LEU A 165 24.14 2.67 -1.58
CA LEU A 165 24.17 3.56 -0.40
C LEU A 165 24.99 4.81 -0.71
N GLY A 166 24.33 5.96 -0.77
CA GLY A 166 24.98 7.24 -1.09
C GLY A 166 25.77 7.22 -2.41
N GLY A 167 25.28 6.50 -3.43
CA GLY A 167 25.95 6.33 -4.73
C GLY A 167 26.99 5.20 -4.76
N LYS A 168 27.26 4.52 -3.64
CA LYS A 168 28.21 3.41 -3.57
C LYS A 168 27.48 2.08 -3.65
N LEU A 169 27.83 1.29 -4.67
CA LEU A 169 27.29 -0.05 -4.84
C LEU A 169 27.70 -0.96 -3.68
N GLN A 170 26.74 -1.72 -3.16
CA GLN A 170 26.93 -2.67 -2.09
C GLN A 170 26.82 -4.10 -2.62
N ALA A 171 27.71 -4.98 -2.17
CA ALA A 171 27.65 -6.38 -2.54
C ALA A 171 26.39 -7.05 -1.97
N GLY A 172 25.71 -7.86 -2.79
CA GLY A 172 24.54 -8.65 -2.38
C GLY A 172 23.21 -7.91 -2.39
N GLY A 173 23.19 -6.58 -2.54
CA GLY A 173 21.96 -5.79 -2.74
C GLY A 173 21.61 -5.58 -4.22
N ASN A 174 20.52 -4.86 -4.49
CA ASN A 174 20.10 -4.51 -5.85
C ASN A 174 21.04 -3.43 -6.46
N PRO A 175 21.89 -3.75 -7.44
CA PRO A 175 22.82 -2.77 -8.00
C PRO A 175 22.14 -1.75 -8.94
N PHE A 176 20.84 -1.92 -9.22
CA PHE A 176 20.07 -1.10 -10.15
C PHE A 176 19.11 -0.13 -9.45
N GLU A 177 19.07 -0.13 -8.11
CA GLU A 177 18.20 0.80 -7.38
C GLU A 177 18.80 2.21 -7.29
N GLY A 178 17.92 3.19 -7.08
CA GLY A 178 18.33 4.57 -6.79
C GLY A 178 19.12 4.67 -5.49
N ALA A 179 19.90 5.74 -5.33
CA ALA A 179 20.77 5.91 -4.18
C ALA A 179 19.95 6.06 -2.89
N ARG A 180 20.20 5.19 -1.92
CA ARG A 180 19.58 5.26 -0.59
C ARG A 180 20.43 6.11 0.35
N SER A 181 19.78 6.90 1.19
CA SER A 181 20.43 7.64 2.27
C SER A 181 20.78 6.74 3.47
N ALA A 182 20.01 5.66 3.68
CA ALA A 182 20.22 4.69 4.75
C ALA A 182 20.01 3.24 4.28
N ALA A 183 20.59 2.30 5.04
CA ALA A 183 20.32 0.87 4.88
C ALA A 183 18.90 0.53 5.33
N PHE A 184 18.39 -0.63 4.89
CA PHE A 184 17.13 -1.16 5.39
C PHE A 184 17.14 -1.30 6.92
N PRO A 185 15.99 -1.10 7.60
CA PRO A 185 15.93 -1.17 9.06
C PRO A 185 16.19 -2.58 9.61
N GLN A 186 16.05 -3.62 8.79
CA GLN A 186 16.29 -5.01 9.19
C GLN A 186 17.12 -5.77 8.16
N ALA A 187 17.86 -6.79 8.64
CA ALA A 187 18.56 -7.76 7.81
C ALA A 187 17.58 -8.53 6.91
N PRO A 188 18.00 -8.99 5.71
CA PRO A 188 17.14 -9.72 4.79
C PRO A 188 16.57 -11.00 5.39
N LEU A 189 15.42 -11.43 4.89
CA LEU A 189 14.84 -12.73 5.23
C LEU A 189 15.84 -13.87 4.92
N PRO A 190 15.90 -14.92 5.76
CA PRO A 190 16.70 -16.10 5.46
C PRO A 190 16.27 -16.72 4.12
N PRO A 191 17.22 -17.09 3.24
CA PRO A 191 16.89 -17.64 1.94
C PRO A 191 16.42 -19.09 2.05
N ILE A 192 15.34 -19.43 1.35
CA ILE A 192 14.87 -20.81 1.19
C ILE A 192 15.69 -21.54 0.11
N LEU A 193 15.67 -22.88 0.11
CA LEU A 193 16.47 -23.68 -0.83
C LEU A 193 16.25 -23.28 -2.30
N SER A 194 14.99 -23.08 -2.70
CA SER A 194 14.66 -22.70 -4.09
C SER A 194 15.25 -21.35 -4.49
N SER A 195 15.27 -20.35 -3.59
CA SER A 195 15.87 -19.05 -3.90
C SER A 195 17.39 -19.12 -3.98
N GLN A 196 18.03 -20.00 -3.19
CA GLN A 196 19.47 -20.24 -3.28
C GLN A 196 19.85 -20.92 -4.60
N LEU A 197 19.11 -21.95 -5.01
CA LEU A 197 19.33 -22.62 -6.30
C LEU A 197 19.19 -21.64 -7.47
N PHE A 198 18.13 -20.82 -7.45
CA PHE A 198 17.91 -19.80 -8.48
C PHE A 198 19.02 -18.75 -8.49
N ALA A 199 19.42 -18.25 -7.31
CA ALA A 199 20.50 -17.27 -7.20
C ALA A 199 21.85 -17.84 -7.69
N ASN A 200 22.14 -19.12 -7.46
CA ASN A 200 23.36 -19.74 -7.94
C ASN A 200 23.37 -19.84 -9.47
N ALA A 201 22.30 -20.38 -10.07
CA ALA A 201 22.17 -20.45 -11.53
C ALA A 201 22.24 -19.06 -12.19
N ALA A 202 21.60 -18.04 -11.58
CA ALA A 202 21.67 -16.67 -12.07
C ALA A 202 23.11 -16.11 -12.03
N ARG A 203 23.87 -16.39 -10.97
CA ARG A 203 25.28 -15.97 -10.88
C ARG A 203 26.17 -16.69 -11.89
N GLU A 204 25.96 -17.98 -12.14
CA GLU A 204 26.69 -18.74 -13.17
C GLU A 204 26.50 -18.16 -14.57
N LEU A 205 25.33 -17.57 -14.84
CA LEU A 205 25.01 -16.86 -16.08
C LEU A 205 25.47 -15.39 -16.09
N GLY A 206 26.15 -14.92 -15.03
CA GLY A 206 26.63 -13.53 -14.92
C GLY A 206 25.57 -12.51 -14.50
N TYR A 207 24.38 -12.94 -14.07
CA TYR A 207 23.36 -12.05 -13.51
C TYR A 207 23.67 -11.69 -12.05
N LYS A 208 22.95 -10.68 -11.54
CA LYS A 208 23.15 -10.11 -10.20
C LYS A 208 21.91 -10.34 -9.32
N PRO A 209 21.65 -11.57 -8.85
CA PRO A 209 20.53 -11.83 -7.96
C PRO A 209 20.77 -11.21 -6.58
N PHE A 210 19.70 -10.75 -5.94
CA PHE A 210 19.70 -10.11 -4.63
C PHE A 210 18.42 -10.51 -3.86
N PRO A 211 18.39 -10.42 -2.53
CA PRO A 211 17.18 -10.69 -1.75
C PRO A 211 16.16 -9.57 -2.00
N VAL A 212 14.92 -9.95 -2.35
CA VAL A 212 13.82 -9.01 -2.53
C VAL A 212 13.52 -8.33 -1.18
N PRO A 213 13.48 -6.99 -1.11
CA PRO A 213 13.12 -6.31 0.12
C PRO A 213 11.68 -6.62 0.53
N ALA A 214 11.49 -6.92 1.81
CA ALA A 214 10.21 -7.41 2.32
C ALA A 214 9.87 -6.77 3.67
N ALA A 215 8.67 -6.22 3.81
CA ALA A 215 8.07 -5.71 5.02
C ALA A 215 7.58 -6.86 5.94
N ASN A 216 8.47 -7.83 6.16
CA ASN A 216 8.29 -8.98 7.04
C ASN A 216 9.44 -8.93 8.05
N SER A 217 9.11 -8.61 9.30
CA SER A 217 10.08 -8.34 10.35
C SER A 217 10.93 -9.58 10.65
N THR A 218 12.25 -9.50 10.46
CA THR A 218 13.18 -10.62 10.72
C THR A 218 13.58 -10.71 12.18
N ALA A 219 13.47 -9.61 12.92
CA ALA A 219 13.69 -9.53 14.36
C ALA A 219 12.51 -8.81 15.04
N ALA A 220 12.56 -8.72 16.37
CA ALA A 220 11.72 -7.77 17.09
C ALA A 220 12.13 -6.35 16.68
N TYR A 221 11.16 -5.54 16.25
CA TYR A 221 11.41 -4.20 15.71
C TYR A 221 10.37 -3.23 16.23
N THR A 222 10.79 -2.02 16.62
CA THR A 222 9.89 -0.93 16.96
C THR A 222 10.04 0.14 15.90
N ASN A 223 8.94 0.46 15.21
CA ASN A 223 8.98 1.42 14.13
C ASN A 223 9.06 2.87 14.65
N PRO A 224 9.27 3.88 13.79
CA PRO A 224 9.37 5.29 14.19
C PRO A 224 8.11 5.85 14.89
N TYR A 225 6.98 5.15 14.81
CA TYR A 225 5.74 5.54 15.50
C TYR A 225 5.61 4.87 16.87
N GLY A 226 6.60 4.09 17.32
CA GLY A 226 6.56 3.36 18.59
C GLY A 226 5.74 2.07 18.53
N VAL A 227 5.34 1.60 17.34
CA VAL A 227 4.60 0.35 17.18
C VAL A 227 5.57 -0.81 17.08
N ARG A 228 5.35 -1.85 17.91
CA ARG A 228 6.21 -3.03 17.98
C ARG A 228 5.73 -4.12 17.03
N MET A 229 6.65 -4.65 16.24
CA MET A 229 6.51 -5.79 15.35
C MET A 229 7.23 -7.01 15.93
N GLY A 230 6.64 -8.20 15.74
CA GLY A 230 7.21 -9.47 16.18
C GLY A 230 8.09 -10.13 15.11
N PRO A 231 9.10 -10.93 15.48
CA PRO A 231 9.92 -11.67 14.52
C PRO A 231 9.08 -12.69 13.75
N CYS A 232 9.26 -12.74 12.44
CA CYS A 232 8.61 -13.69 11.54
C CYS A 232 9.08 -15.12 11.82
N ASN A 233 8.16 -16.08 11.87
CA ASN A 233 8.47 -17.51 12.02
C ASN A 233 8.46 -18.28 10.69
N LEU A 234 8.31 -17.59 9.56
CA LEU A 234 8.28 -18.18 8.21
C LEU A 234 7.12 -19.18 8.00
N CYS A 235 5.94 -18.94 8.59
CA CYS A 235 4.78 -19.85 8.49
C CYS A 235 4.17 -20.07 7.09
N GLY A 236 4.54 -19.27 6.07
CA GLY A 236 4.02 -19.40 4.70
C GLY A 236 2.73 -18.62 4.39
N PHE A 237 2.02 -18.08 5.39
CA PHE A 237 0.74 -17.38 5.20
C PHE A 237 0.90 -15.85 5.11
N CYS A 238 1.49 -15.37 4.00
CA CYS A 238 1.64 -13.92 3.74
C CYS A 238 0.67 -13.41 2.67
N GLU A 239 0.79 -13.92 1.45
CA GLU A 239 -0.01 -13.49 0.30
C GLU A 239 -1.44 -14.01 0.41
N GLY A 240 -2.42 -13.11 0.39
CA GLY A 240 -3.84 -13.46 0.57
C GLY A 240 -4.26 -13.60 2.04
N PHE A 241 -3.35 -13.45 2.99
CA PHE A 241 -3.60 -13.68 4.41
C PHE A 241 -3.24 -12.49 5.29
N GLY A 242 -3.99 -12.33 6.39
CA GLY A 242 -3.61 -11.47 7.50
C GLY A 242 -2.52 -12.12 8.34
N CYS A 243 -1.49 -11.37 8.75
CA CYS A 243 -0.43 -11.94 9.57
C CYS A 243 -0.82 -11.96 11.05
N PHE A 244 -0.97 -13.16 11.59
CA PHE A 244 -1.35 -13.40 12.99
C PHE A 244 -0.23 -13.14 14.01
N LEU A 245 1.02 -13.00 13.55
CA LEU A 245 2.20 -12.81 14.41
C LEU A 245 2.62 -11.36 14.60
N TYR A 246 1.89 -10.41 13.98
CA TYR A 246 2.30 -9.01 13.94
C TYR A 246 3.70 -8.82 13.30
N SER A 247 4.09 -9.72 12.39
CA SER A 247 5.41 -9.73 11.74
C SER A 247 5.40 -9.17 10.33
N LYS A 248 4.31 -9.34 9.57
CA LYS A 248 4.11 -8.68 8.27
C LYS A 248 3.53 -7.30 8.52
N ALA A 249 4.12 -6.29 7.90
CA ALA A 249 3.57 -4.95 7.92
C ALA A 249 2.19 -4.94 7.28
N ALA A 250 1.26 -4.30 7.94
CA ALA A 250 -0.09 -4.00 7.50
C ALA A 250 -0.51 -2.74 8.25
N PRO A 251 -1.49 -1.96 7.79
CA PRO A 251 -1.95 -0.80 8.56
C PRO A 251 -2.24 -1.18 10.02
N GLN A 252 -2.88 -2.32 10.26
CA GLN A 252 -3.21 -2.87 11.58
C GLN A 252 -2.00 -3.07 12.48
N THR A 253 -0.84 -3.45 11.91
CA THR A 253 0.35 -3.84 12.66
C THR A 253 1.40 -2.75 12.76
N THR A 254 1.28 -1.66 11.98
CA THR A 254 2.33 -0.63 11.92
C THR A 254 1.86 0.82 12.14
N ILE A 255 0.59 1.15 11.85
CA ILE A 255 0.10 2.54 11.93
C ILE A 255 -1.17 2.67 12.76
N LEU A 256 -2.18 1.82 12.52
CA LEU A 256 -3.46 1.88 13.24
C LEU A 256 -3.33 1.86 14.77
N PRO A 257 -2.35 1.17 15.39
CA PRO A 257 -2.20 1.20 16.85
C PRO A 257 -2.02 2.61 17.43
N VAL A 258 -1.33 3.53 16.74
CA VAL A 258 -1.14 4.92 17.22
C VAL A 258 -2.30 5.86 16.88
N LEU A 259 -3.24 5.39 16.05
CA LEU A 259 -4.47 6.12 15.72
C LEU A 259 -5.61 5.81 16.70
N ARG A 260 -5.55 4.65 17.37
CA ARG A 260 -6.57 4.23 18.34
C ARG A 260 -6.66 5.21 19.50
N GLY A 261 -7.87 5.63 19.82
CA GLY A 261 -8.15 6.52 20.95
C GLY A 261 -7.84 8.01 20.71
N ARG A 262 -7.42 8.40 19.50
CA ARG A 262 -7.30 9.82 19.14
C ARG A 262 -8.66 10.49 19.21
N ARG A 263 -8.76 11.59 19.97
CA ARG A 263 -10.03 12.34 20.16
C ARG A 263 -10.49 13.07 18.90
N ASN A 264 -9.56 13.37 17.99
CA ASN A 264 -9.80 14.07 16.73
C ASN A 264 -9.84 13.14 15.52
N LEU A 265 -10.00 11.83 15.74
CA LEU A 265 -10.19 10.85 14.67
C LEU A 265 -11.48 10.07 14.90
N GLU A 266 -12.37 10.11 13.92
CA GLU A 266 -13.53 9.23 13.85
C GLU A 266 -13.35 8.26 12.67
N VAL A 267 -13.69 6.98 12.87
CA VAL A 267 -13.71 5.99 11.81
C VAL A 267 -15.10 5.37 11.77
N ARG A 268 -15.75 5.42 10.60
CA ARG A 268 -17.04 4.77 10.37
C ARG A 268 -16.84 3.64 9.36
N HIS A 269 -17.11 2.43 9.81
CA HIS A 269 -17.14 1.22 8.98
C HIS A 269 -18.51 1.05 8.32
N ASP A 270 -18.55 0.18 7.32
CA ASP A 270 -19.77 -0.08 6.53
C ASP A 270 -20.37 1.23 5.97
N ALA A 271 -19.48 2.18 5.62
CA ALA A 271 -19.81 3.51 5.14
C ALA A 271 -19.35 3.68 3.68
N TYR A 272 -20.29 3.55 2.76
CA TYR A 272 -20.00 3.49 1.32
C TYR A 272 -20.17 4.86 0.66
N VAL A 273 -19.06 5.54 0.34
CA VAL A 273 -19.09 6.83 -0.36
C VAL A 273 -19.54 6.63 -1.81
N THR A 274 -20.59 7.35 -2.21
CA THR A 274 -21.18 7.26 -3.55
C THR A 274 -20.94 8.52 -4.38
N ARG A 275 -20.61 9.65 -3.75
CA ARG A 275 -20.40 10.91 -4.47
C ARG A 275 -19.54 11.90 -3.69
N ILE A 276 -18.66 12.61 -4.40
CA ILE A 276 -18.04 13.84 -3.92
C ILE A 276 -19.00 15.00 -4.16
N LEU A 277 -19.32 15.74 -3.11
CA LEU A 277 -20.17 16.93 -3.17
C LEU A 277 -19.30 18.13 -3.54
N LEU A 278 -19.75 18.93 -4.50
CA LEU A 278 -19.03 20.10 -4.99
C LEU A 278 -19.78 21.39 -4.63
N ASP A 279 -19.05 22.49 -4.59
CA ASP A 279 -19.62 23.84 -4.53
C ASP A 279 -20.47 24.15 -5.78
N ARG A 280 -21.10 25.34 -5.79
CA ARG A 280 -22.07 25.72 -6.83
C ARG A 280 -21.45 25.81 -8.22
N ASP A 281 -20.19 26.21 -8.30
CA ASP A 281 -19.39 26.33 -9.52
C ASP A 281 -18.64 25.04 -9.89
N GLY A 282 -18.72 24.00 -9.06
CA GLY A 282 -18.19 22.66 -9.36
C GLY A 282 -16.67 22.56 -9.28
N LYS A 283 -16.01 23.49 -8.59
CA LYS A 283 -14.54 23.61 -8.55
C LYS A 283 -13.93 23.09 -7.26
N GLN A 284 -14.68 23.10 -6.16
CA GLN A 284 -14.18 22.65 -4.86
C GLN A 284 -15.06 21.57 -4.26
N ALA A 285 -14.43 20.56 -3.67
CA ALA A 285 -15.12 19.59 -2.85
C ALA A 285 -15.61 20.25 -1.55
N THR A 286 -16.85 20.00 -1.17
CA THR A 286 -17.48 20.54 0.05
C THR A 286 -17.93 19.44 1.02
N GLY A 287 -17.65 18.18 0.67
CA GLY A 287 -17.99 17.01 1.45
C GLY A 287 -18.24 15.79 0.59
N VAL A 288 -18.84 14.77 1.22
CA VAL A 288 -19.16 13.51 0.56
C VAL A 288 -20.57 13.06 0.89
N ARG A 289 -21.15 12.32 -0.03
CA ARG A 289 -22.38 11.55 0.18
C ARG A 289 -22.01 10.08 0.29
N TYR A 290 -22.53 9.43 1.33
CA TYR A 290 -22.30 8.01 1.57
C TYR A 290 -23.58 7.32 2.04
N ILE A 291 -23.59 5.99 1.92
CA ILE A 291 -24.59 5.12 2.52
C ILE A 291 -24.00 4.60 3.83
N ASP A 292 -24.67 4.82 4.96
CA ASP A 292 -24.24 4.32 6.26
C ASP A 292 -24.60 2.85 6.48
N ALA A 293 -24.15 2.28 7.60
CA ALA A 293 -24.40 0.89 7.97
C ALA A 293 -25.89 0.52 8.10
N SER A 294 -26.79 1.50 8.23
CA SER A 294 -28.24 1.28 8.27
C SER A 294 -28.89 1.33 6.88
N GLY A 295 -28.11 1.58 5.82
CA GLY A 295 -28.59 1.76 4.46
C GLY A 295 -29.10 3.16 4.17
N LYS A 296 -28.91 4.12 5.08
CA LYS A 296 -29.37 5.50 4.90
C LYS A 296 -28.33 6.32 4.17
N GLN A 297 -28.79 7.15 3.23
CA GLN A 297 -27.94 8.14 2.58
C GLN A 297 -27.67 9.32 3.51
N VAL A 298 -26.40 9.68 3.63
CA VAL A 298 -25.91 10.73 4.53
C VAL A 298 -24.95 11.65 3.77
N ASP A 299 -25.16 12.96 3.90
CA ASP A 299 -24.24 13.98 3.42
C ASP A 299 -23.38 14.47 4.60
N GLN A 300 -22.06 14.30 4.47
CA GLN A 300 -21.06 14.76 5.42
C GLN A 300 -20.30 15.94 4.82
N PRO A 301 -20.54 17.17 5.30
CA PRO A 301 -19.74 18.33 4.91
C PRO A 301 -18.30 18.20 5.43
N ALA A 302 -17.35 18.69 4.65
CA ALA A 302 -15.92 18.72 4.97
C ALA A 302 -15.27 20.00 4.42
N ALA A 303 -14.24 20.50 5.10
CA ALA A 303 -13.45 21.62 4.61
C ALA A 303 -12.33 21.19 3.63
N LEU A 304 -11.84 19.95 3.78
CA LEU A 304 -10.82 19.29 2.97
C LEU A 304 -11.26 17.88 2.54
#